data_AF-A0A1J5QAY0-F1
#
_entry.id   AF-A0A1J5QAY0-F1
#
_cell.length_a   1.000
_cell.length_b   1.000
_cell.length_c   1.000
_cell.angle_alpha   90.00
_cell.angle_beta   90.00
_cell.angle_gamma   90.00
#
_symmetry.space_group_name_H-M   'P 1'
#
loop_
_entity.id
_entity.type
_entity.pdbx_description
1 polymer ?
#
loop_
_entity_poly.entity_id
_entity_poly.type
_entity_poly.pdbx_seq_one_letter_code
_entity_poly.pdbx_strand_id
1 'polypeptide(L)'
;MQKNPDDSLPDGEHRPLPVMDRTIFHFASALTKLSSEGSEPAFAPTTRFENESFKIRLVSNNERRKSAVLLVEKLYGSRGYKASNEAAAPEEKPDRITLLVNNKENRPVGTITLGPDGPMGLMADELYKDELDAMRAKPGVRLLELTKLAMDRHSGNVREVLAHLFNIVYIYTKVLECNWMVIEVNPRHVGFYESSLGFKVLGAERICPRVNAPAVLLGLDLKYMAEQIKKFSSNKNVREAGKSLYRYSLSKKDELGLVKRLLEGDVHE
;
A
#
# COMPACT_ATOMS: atom_id res chain seq x y z
N MET A 1 -0.37 -10.33 58.25
CA MET A 1 -1.39 -10.44 57.19
C MET A 1 -1.15 -9.32 56.18
N GLN A 2 -0.34 -9.58 55.16
CA GLN A 2 -0.10 -8.67 54.05
C GLN A 2 -0.95 -9.12 52.87
N LYS A 3 -1.71 -8.18 52.28
CA LYS A 3 -2.44 -8.36 51.02
C LYS A 3 -1.45 -8.26 49.86
N ASN A 4 -1.49 -9.24 48.96
CA ASN A 4 -0.86 -9.16 47.64
C ASN A 4 -1.73 -8.27 46.72
N PRO A 5 -1.14 -7.37 45.90
CA PRO A 5 -1.82 -6.78 44.77
C PRO A 5 -1.56 -7.63 43.53
N ASP A 6 -2.61 -8.28 43.05
CA ASP A 6 -2.70 -8.85 41.72
C ASP A 6 -3.15 -7.71 40.80
N ASP A 7 -2.20 -7.12 40.07
CA ASP A 7 -2.44 -6.05 39.10
C ASP A 7 -2.13 -6.59 37.70
N SER A 8 -2.96 -7.53 37.25
CA SER A 8 -2.99 -7.96 35.86
C SER A 8 -3.84 -6.97 35.06
N LEU A 9 -3.18 -6.09 34.31
CA LEU A 9 -3.79 -5.25 33.27
C LEU A 9 -4.52 -6.16 32.25
N PRO A 10 -5.78 -5.85 31.86
CA PRO A 10 -6.48 -6.65 30.86
C PRO A 10 -5.86 -6.45 29.47
N ASP A 11 -5.80 -7.55 28.74
CA ASP A 11 -5.35 -7.66 27.35
C ASP A 11 -5.87 -6.52 26.48
N GLY A 12 -4.98 -5.96 25.67
CA GLY A 12 -5.30 -4.92 24.70
C GLY A 12 -6.41 -5.40 23.76
N GLU A 13 -7.59 -4.80 23.90
CA GLU A 13 -8.71 -5.00 22.98
C GLU A 13 -8.25 -4.65 21.56
N HIS A 14 -7.98 -5.67 20.75
CA HIS A 14 -7.87 -5.55 19.30
C HIS A 14 -9.24 -5.07 18.78
N ARG A 15 -9.39 -3.76 18.59
CA ARG A 15 -10.60 -3.20 17.98
C ARG A 15 -10.68 -3.72 16.54
N PRO A 16 -11.69 -4.53 16.17
CA PRO A 16 -11.84 -4.98 14.79
C PRO A 16 -12.02 -3.76 13.89
N LEU A 17 -11.26 -3.71 12.79
CA LEU A 17 -11.43 -2.66 11.79
C LEU A 17 -12.84 -2.78 11.20
N PRO A 18 -13.58 -1.67 11.08
CA PRO A 18 -14.95 -1.71 10.58
C PRO A 18 -14.99 -2.31 9.18
N VAL A 19 -15.71 -3.43 9.06
CA VAL A 19 -15.97 -4.13 7.79
C VAL A 19 -16.94 -3.28 6.99
N MET A 20 -16.44 -2.44 6.08
CA MET A 20 -17.30 -1.59 5.26
C MET A 20 -17.30 -1.98 3.78
N ASP A 21 -18.50 -2.06 3.21
CA ASP A 21 -18.74 -2.29 1.79
C ASP A 21 -18.71 -0.98 0.97
N ARG A 22 -17.78 -0.05 1.30
CA ARG A 22 -17.77 1.32 0.75
C ARG A 22 -16.44 1.70 0.08
N THR A 23 -16.49 2.71 -0.78
CA THR A 23 -15.30 3.33 -1.38
C THR A 23 -14.58 4.14 -0.31
N ILE A 24 -13.35 3.74 0.02
CA ILE A 24 -12.49 4.42 1.00
C ILE A 24 -12.00 5.75 0.43
N PHE A 25 -11.58 5.73 -0.83
CA PHE A 25 -11.00 6.90 -1.49
C PHE A 25 -11.40 6.93 -2.95
N HIS A 26 -11.87 8.09 -3.41
CA HIS A 26 -12.20 8.35 -4.80
C HIS A 26 -11.40 9.56 -5.26
N PHE A 27 -10.74 9.44 -6.41
CA PHE A 27 -10.02 10.55 -7.03
C PHE A 27 -10.14 10.47 -8.55
N ALA A 28 -10.08 11.65 -9.16
CA ALA A 28 -9.93 11.82 -10.60
C ALA A 28 -8.47 12.11 -10.91
N SER A 29 -7.88 11.35 -11.83
CA SER A 29 -6.56 11.58 -12.40
C SER A 29 -6.72 12.33 -13.71
N ALA A 30 -6.02 13.46 -13.84
CA ALA A 30 -5.94 14.20 -15.10
C ALA A 30 -4.75 13.67 -15.92
N LEU A 31 -5.01 13.01 -17.04
CA LEU A 31 -3.97 12.72 -18.03
C LEU A 31 -3.47 14.04 -18.64
N THR A 32 -2.16 14.26 -18.58
CA THR A 32 -1.51 15.27 -19.41
C THR A 32 -0.71 14.53 -20.48
N LYS A 33 -1.06 14.66 -21.76
CA LYS A 33 -0.18 14.17 -22.83
C LYS A 33 1.13 14.97 -22.78
N LEU A 34 2.26 14.29 -22.66
CA LEU A 34 3.52 14.85 -23.16
C LEU A 34 3.45 14.76 -24.68
N SER A 35 3.23 15.90 -25.34
CA SER A 35 3.43 16.01 -26.78
C SER A 35 4.93 15.84 -27.07
N SER A 36 5.28 14.89 -27.94
CA SER A 36 6.63 14.76 -28.48
C SER A 36 6.95 15.93 -29.41
N GLU A 37 8.06 16.59 -29.08
CA GLU A 37 8.86 17.65 -29.73
C GLU A 37 8.41 18.34 -31.03
N GLY A 38 8.47 19.69 -31.01
CA GLY A 38 8.61 20.54 -32.21
C GLY A 38 8.08 21.98 -32.05
N SER A 39 8.95 22.90 -31.58
CA SER A 39 8.87 24.39 -31.65
C SER A 39 7.65 25.15 -31.08
N GLU A 40 7.89 26.00 -30.08
CA GLU A 40 6.98 27.01 -29.48
C GLU A 40 6.79 28.28 -30.35
N PRO A 41 5.88 29.22 -30.03
CA PRO A 41 4.78 29.17 -29.04
C PRO A 41 3.41 29.63 -29.61
N ALA A 42 2.33 29.01 -29.17
CA ALA A 42 1.02 29.66 -29.16
C ALA A 42 0.18 29.03 -28.04
N PHE A 43 -0.51 29.89 -27.30
CA PHE A 43 -1.39 29.59 -26.18
C PHE A 43 -2.51 28.62 -26.61
N ALA A 44 -2.20 27.34 -26.72
CA ALA A 44 -3.19 26.31 -27.01
C ALA A 44 -3.80 25.86 -25.68
N PRO A 45 -5.12 25.96 -25.48
CA PRO A 45 -5.76 25.42 -24.29
C PRO A 45 -5.44 23.93 -24.25
N THR A 46 -4.73 23.49 -23.21
CA THR A 46 -4.46 22.08 -22.96
C THR A 46 -5.81 21.40 -22.85
N THR A 47 -6.21 20.67 -23.89
CA THR A 47 -7.46 19.93 -23.91
C THR A 47 -7.35 18.77 -22.92
N ARG A 48 -7.81 19.01 -21.68
CA ARG A 48 -8.04 17.99 -20.67
C ARG A 48 -9.17 17.09 -21.15
N PHE A 49 -8.83 15.93 -21.70
CA PHE A 49 -9.82 14.89 -22.03
C PHE A 49 -9.94 13.88 -20.88
N GLU A 50 -11.18 13.41 -20.69
CA GLU A 50 -11.70 12.46 -19.69
C GLU A 50 -10.83 12.20 -18.45
N ASN A 51 -11.28 12.75 -17.32
CA ASN A 51 -10.81 12.35 -16.00
C ASN A 51 -10.96 10.83 -15.82
N GLU A 52 -9.86 10.10 -15.82
CA GLU A 52 -9.87 8.74 -15.28
C GLU A 52 -10.22 8.84 -13.81
N SER A 53 -11.21 8.10 -13.35
CA SER A 53 -11.55 8.07 -11.93
C SER A 53 -11.24 6.70 -11.35
N PHE A 54 -10.71 6.72 -10.13
CA PHE A 54 -10.34 5.52 -9.40
C PHE A 54 -11.09 5.48 -8.08
N LYS A 55 -11.38 4.27 -7.63
CA LYS A 55 -12.02 3.98 -6.34
C LYS A 55 -11.17 2.95 -5.61
N ILE A 56 -10.63 3.31 -4.45
CA ILE A 56 -9.94 2.39 -3.56
C ILE A 56 -10.97 1.88 -2.54
N ARG A 57 -11.10 0.56 -2.42
CA ARG A 57 -12.12 -0.12 -1.61
C ARG A 57 -11.48 -1.17 -0.73
N LEU A 58 -12.10 -1.43 0.43
CA LEU A 58 -11.78 -2.61 1.23
C LEU A 58 -12.34 -3.86 0.57
N VAL A 59 -11.56 -4.94 0.60
CA VAL A 59 -12.05 -6.29 0.31
C VAL A 59 -12.75 -6.83 1.57
N SER A 60 -14.05 -6.58 1.66
CA SER A 60 -14.89 -6.92 2.81
C SER A 60 -15.89 -8.06 2.55
N ASN A 61 -16.05 -8.49 1.30
CA ASN A 61 -17.01 -9.53 0.90
C ASN A 61 -16.38 -10.56 -0.05
N ASN A 62 -17.08 -11.69 -0.23
CA ASN A 62 -16.61 -12.80 -1.04
C ASN A 62 -16.41 -12.44 -2.52
N GLU A 63 -17.25 -11.58 -3.10
CA GLU A 63 -17.12 -11.17 -4.50
C GLU A 63 -15.85 -10.35 -4.73
N ARG A 64 -15.55 -9.41 -3.84
CA ARG A 64 -14.29 -8.63 -3.89
C ARG A 64 -13.08 -9.50 -3.60
N ARG A 65 -13.19 -10.49 -2.70
CA ARG A 65 -12.11 -11.45 -2.43
C ARG A 65 -11.76 -12.21 -3.71
N LYS A 66 -12.77 -12.77 -4.39
CA LYS A 66 -12.61 -13.41 -5.70
C LYS A 66 -12.01 -12.46 -6.75
N SER A 67 -12.48 -11.21 -6.79
CA SER A 67 -11.96 -10.20 -7.72
C SER A 67 -10.48 -9.88 -7.47
N ALA A 68 -10.06 -9.81 -6.21
CA ALA A 68 -8.66 -9.58 -5.85
C ALA A 68 -7.78 -10.79 -6.24
N VAL A 69 -8.23 -12.02 -5.95
CA VAL A 69 -7.52 -13.25 -6.34
C VAL A 69 -7.29 -13.28 -7.85
N LEU A 70 -8.38 -13.14 -8.63
CA LEU A 70 -8.32 -13.18 -10.09
C LEU A 70 -7.44 -12.06 -10.68
N LEU A 71 -7.44 -10.88 -10.06
CA LEU A 71 -6.57 -9.78 -10.47
C LEU A 71 -5.09 -10.13 -10.23
N VAL A 72 -4.75 -10.67 -9.06
CA VAL A 72 -3.37 -11.07 -8.73
C VAL A 72 -2.90 -12.17 -9.69
N GLU A 73 -3.70 -13.23 -9.87
CA GLU A 73 -3.39 -14.33 -10.80
C GLU A 73 -3.14 -13.81 -12.22
N LYS A 74 -4.03 -12.95 -12.73
CA LYS A 74 -3.89 -12.35 -14.06
C LYS A 74 -2.61 -11.53 -14.19
N LEU A 75 -2.32 -10.66 -13.21
CA LEU A 75 -1.17 -9.74 -13.25
C LEU A 75 0.17 -10.43 -12.98
N TYR A 76 0.16 -11.55 -12.27
CA TYR A 76 1.34 -12.39 -12.02
C TYR A 76 1.59 -13.30 -13.23
N GLY A 77 0.54 -13.92 -13.78
CA GLY A 77 0.62 -14.73 -14.98
C GLY A 77 1.13 -13.96 -16.21
N SER A 78 0.70 -12.70 -16.40
CA SER A 78 1.22 -11.85 -17.49
C SER A 78 2.71 -11.52 -17.37
N ARG A 79 3.31 -11.74 -16.19
CA ARG A 79 4.75 -11.59 -15.92
C ARG A 79 5.49 -12.93 -15.88
N GLY A 80 4.82 -14.05 -16.16
CA GLY A 80 5.39 -15.39 -16.12
C GLY A 80 5.51 -15.99 -14.72
N TYR A 81 4.91 -15.36 -13.70
CA TYR A 81 4.92 -15.89 -12.34
C TYR A 81 3.86 -17.00 -12.19
N LYS A 82 4.25 -18.10 -11.54
CA LYS A 82 3.31 -19.17 -11.17
C LYS A 82 2.90 -18.94 -9.72
N ALA A 83 1.87 -18.13 -9.53
CA ALA A 83 1.34 -17.86 -8.20
C ALA A 83 0.72 -19.13 -7.63
N SER A 84 1.18 -19.58 -6.46
CA SER A 84 0.41 -20.56 -5.66
C SER A 84 -0.93 -19.94 -5.22
N ASN A 85 -1.88 -20.78 -4.82
CA ASN A 85 -3.15 -20.29 -4.26
C ASN A 85 -2.93 -19.35 -3.07
N GLU A 86 -1.91 -19.60 -2.24
CA GLU A 86 -1.52 -18.77 -1.09
C GLU A 86 -0.95 -17.40 -1.52
N ALA A 87 -0.22 -17.36 -2.64
CA ALA A 87 0.29 -16.11 -3.22
C ALA A 87 -0.83 -15.24 -3.80
N ALA A 88 -1.90 -15.85 -4.31
CA ALA A 88 -3.00 -15.17 -4.97
C ALA A 88 -4.17 -14.79 -4.04
N ALA A 89 -4.56 -15.68 -3.13
CA ALA A 89 -5.73 -15.49 -2.28
C ALA A 89 -5.41 -14.60 -1.07
N PRO A 90 -6.23 -13.59 -0.74
CA PRO A 90 -6.17 -12.93 0.56
C PRO A 90 -6.20 -14.00 1.66
N GLU A 91 -5.23 -13.98 2.56
CA GLU A 91 -5.21 -14.92 3.67
C GLU A 91 -6.45 -14.69 4.54
N GLU A 92 -7.08 -15.76 5.01
CA GLU A 92 -8.21 -15.70 5.95
C GLU A 92 -7.73 -15.38 7.37
N LYS A 93 -6.83 -14.38 7.49
CA LYS A 93 -6.35 -13.89 8.78
C LYS A 93 -7.13 -12.62 9.16
N PRO A 94 -7.67 -12.53 10.39
CA PRO A 94 -8.49 -11.39 10.81
C PRO A 94 -7.77 -10.03 10.79
N ASP A 95 -6.44 -10.05 10.87
CA ASP A 95 -5.58 -8.87 10.95
C ASP A 95 -5.10 -8.35 9.59
N ARG A 96 -5.41 -9.05 8.49
CA ARG A 96 -4.99 -8.65 7.14
C ARG A 96 -6.03 -7.80 6.43
N ILE A 97 -5.57 -6.70 5.86
CA ILE A 97 -6.39 -5.70 5.18
C ILE A 97 -6.02 -5.70 3.69
N THR A 98 -6.93 -6.15 2.83
CA THR A 98 -6.73 -6.05 1.38
C THR A 98 -7.48 -4.85 0.81
N LEU A 99 -6.78 -4.01 0.07
CA LEU A 99 -7.34 -2.91 -0.70
C LEU A 99 -7.42 -3.31 -2.18
N LEU A 100 -8.50 -2.90 -2.83
CA LEU A 100 -8.74 -3.07 -4.25
C LEU A 100 -8.93 -1.70 -4.91
N VAL A 101 -8.23 -1.46 -6.01
CA VAL A 101 -8.37 -0.26 -6.83
C VAL A 101 -9.23 -0.62 -8.02
N ASN A 102 -10.34 0.07 -8.21
CA ASN A 102 -11.21 -0.05 -9.36
C ASN A 102 -11.15 1.22 -10.21
N ASN A 103 -11.20 1.08 -11.53
CA ASN A 103 -11.28 2.21 -12.47
C ASN A 103 -12.71 2.77 -12.59
N LYS A 104 -12.92 3.71 -13.51
CA LYS A 104 -14.22 4.38 -13.75
C LYS A 104 -15.36 3.41 -14.11
N GLU A 105 -15.03 2.30 -14.77
CA GLU A 105 -15.96 1.23 -15.14
C GLU A 105 -16.13 0.17 -14.03
N ASN A 106 -15.65 0.48 -12.82
CA ASN A 106 -15.65 -0.41 -11.66
C ASN A 106 -14.88 -1.73 -11.88
N ARG A 107 -13.98 -1.80 -12.86
CA ARG A 107 -13.10 -2.96 -13.08
C ARG A 107 -11.89 -2.90 -12.15
N PRO A 108 -11.51 -4.01 -11.47
CA PRO A 108 -10.33 -4.05 -10.61
C PRO A 108 -9.06 -3.90 -11.46
N VAL A 109 -8.20 -2.97 -11.08
CA VAL A 109 -6.96 -2.60 -11.79
C VAL A 109 -5.74 -2.58 -10.87
N GLY A 110 -5.92 -2.66 -9.55
CA GLY A 110 -4.80 -2.78 -8.63
C GLY A 110 -5.22 -3.36 -7.28
N THR A 111 -4.25 -3.86 -6.54
CA THR A 111 -4.46 -4.39 -5.19
C THR A 111 -3.19 -4.26 -4.35
N ILE A 112 -3.36 -4.30 -3.03
CA ILE A 112 -2.32 -4.39 -2.01
C ILE A 112 -2.94 -5.03 -0.77
N THR A 113 -2.19 -5.86 -0.06
CA THR A 113 -2.59 -6.44 1.22
C THR A 113 -1.62 -6.00 2.29
N LEU A 114 -2.13 -5.48 3.39
CA LEU A 114 -1.40 -5.09 4.58
C LEU A 114 -1.53 -6.23 5.60
N GLY A 115 -0.40 -6.71 6.13
CA GLY A 115 -0.37 -7.70 7.20
C GLY A 115 0.55 -7.24 8.33
N PRO A 116 0.02 -6.82 9.49
CA PRO A 116 0.86 -6.54 10.65
C PRO A 116 1.57 -7.82 11.11
N ASP A 117 2.76 -7.66 11.67
CA ASP A 117 3.49 -8.77 12.29
C ASP A 117 2.83 -9.19 13.61
N GLY A 118 2.88 -10.48 13.92
CA GLY A 118 2.15 -11.08 15.03
C GLY A 118 2.55 -12.53 15.26
N PRO A 119 1.78 -13.28 16.08
CA PRO A 119 2.13 -14.66 16.45
C PRO A 119 2.29 -15.62 15.25
N MET A 120 1.62 -15.32 14.13
CA MET A 120 1.70 -16.11 12.90
C MET A 120 2.85 -15.69 11.96
N GLY A 121 3.61 -14.66 12.32
CA GLY A 121 4.68 -14.10 11.51
C GLY A 121 4.21 -13.42 10.21
N LEU A 122 5.20 -13.06 9.40
CA LEU A 122 5.03 -12.45 8.08
C LEU A 122 5.21 -13.51 6.99
N MET A 123 4.64 -13.27 5.80
CA MET A 123 4.91 -14.15 4.65
C MET A 123 6.40 -14.12 4.31
N ALA A 124 7.05 -12.97 4.41
CA ALA A 124 8.46 -12.79 4.18
C ALA A 124 9.36 -13.61 5.10
N ASP A 125 8.86 -14.15 6.23
CA ASP A 125 9.64 -15.03 7.10
C ASP A 125 10.09 -16.31 6.37
N GLU A 126 9.32 -16.80 5.40
CA GLU A 126 9.70 -17.99 4.61
C GLU A 126 11.07 -17.82 3.94
N LEU A 127 11.41 -16.60 3.53
CA LEU A 127 12.66 -16.29 2.84
C LEU A 127 13.63 -15.48 3.69
N TYR A 128 13.18 -14.67 4.63
CA TYR A 128 13.97 -13.63 5.29
C TYR A 128 13.81 -13.62 6.81
N LYS A 129 13.55 -14.79 7.40
CA LYS A 129 13.37 -14.93 8.84
C LYS A 129 14.50 -14.29 9.64
N ASP A 130 15.75 -14.52 9.26
CA ASP A 130 16.91 -14.00 9.99
C ASP A 130 16.96 -12.47 9.98
N GLU A 131 16.74 -11.85 8.81
CA GLU A 131 16.69 -10.39 8.67
C GLU A 131 15.54 -9.77 9.47
N LEU A 132 14.36 -10.40 9.42
CA LEU A 132 13.17 -9.93 10.12
C LEU A 132 13.25 -10.16 11.64
N ASP A 133 13.79 -11.29 12.08
CA ASP A 133 14.04 -11.57 13.51
C ASP A 133 15.06 -10.58 14.09
N ALA A 134 16.09 -10.22 13.34
CA ALA A 134 17.03 -9.15 13.73
C ALA A 134 16.34 -7.77 13.84
N MET A 135 15.28 -7.52 13.08
CA MET A 135 14.46 -6.31 13.24
C MET A 135 13.55 -6.40 14.47
N ARG A 136 12.87 -7.55 14.67
CA ARG A 136 11.99 -7.80 15.83
C ARG A 136 12.74 -7.69 17.16
N ALA A 137 14.01 -8.07 17.18
CA ALA A 137 14.87 -7.95 18.36
C ALA A 137 15.16 -6.48 18.76
N LYS A 138 14.94 -5.50 17.87
CA LYS A 138 15.17 -4.09 18.18
C LYS A 138 14.00 -3.53 18.99
N PRO A 139 14.27 -2.82 20.10
CA PRO A 139 13.22 -2.27 20.95
C PRO A 139 12.24 -1.39 20.18
N GLY A 140 10.95 -1.68 20.35
CA GLY A 140 9.85 -0.90 19.80
C GLY A 140 9.60 -1.06 18.31
N VAL A 141 10.32 -1.93 17.58
CA VAL A 141 10.00 -2.20 16.17
C VAL A 141 8.67 -2.95 16.06
N ARG A 142 7.78 -2.43 15.21
CA ARG A 142 6.52 -3.08 14.83
C ARG A 142 6.41 -3.09 13.31
N LEU A 143 6.49 -4.28 12.75
CA LEU A 143 6.56 -4.51 11.32
C LEU A 143 5.16 -4.57 10.70
N LEU A 144 5.05 -4.04 9.48
CA LEU A 144 3.92 -4.19 8.58
C LEU A 144 4.44 -4.74 7.25
N GLU A 145 3.92 -5.87 6.82
CA GLU A 145 4.21 -6.42 5.51
C GLU A 145 3.19 -5.91 4.48
N LEU A 146 3.66 -5.47 3.31
CA LEU A 146 2.80 -5.34 2.14
C LEU A 146 3.03 -6.51 1.19
N THR A 147 1.96 -7.26 0.94
CA THR A 147 1.94 -8.34 -0.06
C THR A 147 0.93 -8.02 -1.16
N LYS A 148 0.93 -8.85 -2.21
CA LYS A 148 -0.08 -8.80 -3.29
C LYS A 148 -0.18 -7.42 -3.92
N LEU A 149 0.90 -6.64 -3.91
CA LEU A 149 0.98 -5.33 -4.56
C LEU A 149 1.07 -5.55 -6.07
N ALA A 150 -0.06 -5.41 -6.74
CA ALA A 150 -0.18 -5.60 -8.18
C ALA A 150 -0.99 -4.47 -8.79
N MET A 151 -0.57 -4.00 -9.98
CA MET A 151 -1.29 -2.97 -10.73
C MET A 151 -1.22 -3.25 -12.23
N ASP A 152 -2.34 -3.06 -12.90
CA ASP A 152 -2.45 -3.07 -14.35
C ASP A 152 -1.77 -1.81 -14.91
N ARG A 153 -0.74 -2.01 -15.73
CA ARG A 153 0.05 -0.89 -16.27
C ARG A 153 -0.67 -0.12 -17.36
N HIS A 154 -1.78 -0.66 -17.88
CA HIS A 154 -2.57 -0.06 -18.94
C HIS A 154 -3.79 0.69 -18.43
N SER A 155 -3.99 0.73 -17.10
CA SER A 155 -5.15 1.38 -16.49
C SER A 155 -4.97 2.89 -16.27
N GLY A 156 -4.08 3.55 -17.01
CA GLY A 156 -3.91 5.00 -16.95
C GLY A 156 -2.74 5.51 -16.10
N ASN A 157 -2.96 6.51 -15.24
CA ASN A 157 -1.91 7.11 -14.39
C ASN A 157 -1.54 6.23 -13.17
N VAL A 158 -0.96 5.06 -13.43
CA VAL A 158 -0.48 4.06 -12.46
C VAL A 158 0.33 4.68 -11.32
N ARG A 159 1.12 5.72 -11.60
CA ARG A 159 2.00 6.33 -10.61
C ARG A 159 1.23 7.13 -9.57
N GLU A 160 0.24 7.92 -10.00
CA GLU A 160 -0.64 8.66 -9.09
C GLU A 160 -1.52 7.69 -8.29
N VAL A 161 -2.02 6.63 -8.94
CA VAL A 161 -2.76 5.56 -8.26
C VAL A 161 -1.92 4.88 -7.18
N LEU A 162 -0.68 4.50 -7.48
CA LEU A 162 0.24 3.94 -6.48
C LEU A 162 0.48 4.93 -5.34
N ALA A 163 0.69 6.22 -5.62
CA ALA A 163 0.92 7.20 -4.58
C ALA A 163 -0.28 7.34 -3.63
N HIS A 164 -1.50 7.40 -4.16
CA HIS A 164 -2.72 7.41 -3.34
C HIS A 164 -2.91 6.12 -2.55
N LEU A 165 -2.53 4.98 -3.12
CA LEU A 165 -2.54 3.71 -2.40
C LEU A 165 -1.59 3.74 -1.20
N PHE A 166 -0.36 4.23 -1.38
CA PHE A 166 0.62 4.38 -0.29
C PHE A 166 0.20 5.43 0.75
N ASN A 167 -0.53 6.48 0.38
CA ASN A 167 -1.11 7.41 1.35
C ASN A 167 -2.12 6.70 2.26
N ILE A 168 -2.97 5.84 1.71
CA ILE A 168 -3.94 5.05 2.50
C ILE A 168 -3.21 4.02 3.36
N VAL A 169 -2.19 3.35 2.83
CA VAL A 169 -1.35 2.44 3.61
C VAL A 169 -0.71 3.17 4.79
N TYR A 170 -0.18 4.37 4.57
CA TYR A 170 0.39 5.19 5.65
C TYR A 170 -0.63 5.47 6.76
N ILE A 171 -1.87 5.81 6.41
CA ILE A 171 -2.94 5.98 7.39
C ILE A 171 -3.17 4.70 8.20
N TYR A 172 -3.29 3.54 7.53
CA TYR A 172 -3.44 2.27 8.21
C TYR A 172 -2.27 1.91 9.11
N THR A 173 -1.04 2.31 8.76
CA THR A 173 0.11 2.09 9.65
C THR A 173 -0.04 2.80 10.99
N LYS A 174 -0.78 3.92 11.05
CA LYS A 174 -1.08 4.61 12.31
C LYS A 174 -2.13 3.86 13.13
N VAL A 175 -3.15 3.32 12.47
CA VAL A 175 -4.23 2.56 13.12
C VAL A 175 -3.73 1.21 13.65
N LEU A 176 -2.88 0.52 12.88
CA LEU A 176 -2.20 -0.72 13.28
C LEU A 176 -0.98 -0.45 14.16
N GLU A 177 -0.68 0.83 14.39
CA GLU A 177 0.46 1.34 15.12
C GLU A 177 1.84 0.79 14.69
N CYS A 178 2.01 0.38 13.44
CA CYS A 178 3.31 -0.07 12.93
C CYS A 178 4.27 1.12 12.71
N ASN A 179 5.58 0.86 12.79
CA ASN A 179 6.62 1.87 12.54
C ASN A 179 7.65 1.48 11.48
N TRP A 180 7.60 0.24 11.00
CA TRP A 180 8.38 -0.23 9.86
C TRP A 180 7.48 -0.95 8.86
N MET A 181 7.75 -0.72 7.59
CA MET A 181 7.07 -1.41 6.48
C MET A 181 8.07 -2.26 5.72
N VAL A 182 7.71 -3.48 5.37
CA VAL A 182 8.54 -4.39 4.57
C VAL A 182 7.78 -4.90 3.35
N ILE A 183 8.50 -5.12 2.26
CA ILE A 183 7.97 -5.66 1.00
C ILE A 183 8.97 -6.63 0.36
N GLU A 184 8.46 -7.69 -0.24
CA GLU A 184 9.21 -8.53 -1.17
C GLU A 184 8.94 -8.06 -2.59
N VAL A 185 10.01 -7.72 -3.33
CA VAL A 185 9.87 -7.27 -4.72
C VAL A 185 10.82 -8.01 -5.64
N ASN A 186 10.42 -8.16 -6.89
CA ASN A 186 11.34 -8.62 -7.92
C ASN A 186 12.52 -7.62 -8.06
N PRO A 187 13.77 -8.08 -8.25
CA PRO A 187 14.96 -7.22 -8.35
C PRO A 187 14.81 -6.02 -9.30
N ARG A 188 14.09 -6.20 -10.42
CA ARG A 188 13.83 -5.12 -11.40
C ARG A 188 13.02 -3.94 -10.87
N HIS A 189 12.38 -4.08 -9.70
CA HIS A 189 11.56 -3.05 -9.07
C HIS A 189 12.26 -2.36 -7.88
N VAL A 190 13.44 -2.82 -7.46
CA VAL A 190 14.17 -2.25 -6.31
C VAL A 190 14.41 -0.75 -6.51
N GLY A 191 15.04 -0.37 -7.62
CA GLY A 191 15.35 1.05 -7.89
C GLY A 191 14.10 1.94 -7.97
N PHE A 192 12.93 1.40 -8.34
CA PHE A 192 11.67 2.15 -8.28
C PHE A 192 11.28 2.44 -6.83
N TYR A 193 11.28 1.46 -5.93
CA TYR A 193 10.87 1.68 -4.54
C TYR A 193 11.89 2.52 -3.75
N GLU A 194 13.18 2.35 -4.02
CA GLU A 194 14.22 3.20 -3.42
C GLU A 194 14.08 4.66 -3.85
N SER A 195 13.97 4.93 -5.15
CA SER A 195 13.90 6.32 -5.65
C SER A 195 12.54 6.99 -5.43
N SER A 196 11.45 6.22 -5.42
CA SER A 196 10.11 6.79 -5.37
C SER A 196 9.56 6.95 -3.95
N LEU A 197 9.94 6.07 -3.02
CA LEU A 197 9.45 6.00 -1.64
C LEU A 197 10.57 5.92 -0.60
N GLY A 198 11.84 5.75 -0.97
CA GLY A 198 12.95 5.73 -0.02
C GLY A 198 13.14 4.39 0.70
N PHE A 199 12.57 3.30 0.19
CA PHE A 199 12.87 1.96 0.69
C PHE A 199 14.38 1.68 0.66
N LYS A 200 14.82 0.74 1.50
CA LYS A 200 16.19 0.24 1.57
C LYS A 200 16.19 -1.27 1.47
N VAL A 201 17.22 -1.83 0.83
CA VAL A 201 17.44 -3.28 0.81
C VAL A 201 17.76 -3.76 2.23
N LEU A 202 17.01 -4.75 2.70
CA LEU A 202 17.22 -5.40 3.99
C LEU A 202 17.74 -6.83 3.84
N GLY A 203 17.30 -7.55 2.79
CA GLY A 203 17.70 -8.92 2.51
C GLY A 203 18.13 -9.08 1.05
N ALA A 204 19.11 -9.96 0.81
CA ALA A 204 19.66 -10.22 -0.51
C ALA A 204 18.64 -10.91 -1.45
N GLU A 205 18.98 -11.02 -2.73
CA GLU A 205 18.14 -11.74 -3.69
C GLU A 205 18.02 -13.23 -3.33
N ARG A 206 16.78 -13.73 -3.23
CA ARG A 206 16.44 -15.15 -3.02
C ARG A 206 15.34 -15.56 -4.01
N ILE A 207 15.24 -16.85 -4.31
CA ILE A 207 14.13 -17.38 -5.11
C ILE A 207 12.91 -17.57 -4.22
N CYS A 208 11.82 -16.88 -4.51
CA CYS A 208 10.56 -17.02 -3.79
C CYS A 208 9.81 -18.26 -4.31
N PRO A 209 9.59 -19.30 -3.48
CA PRO A 209 8.94 -20.53 -3.92
C PRO A 209 7.47 -20.31 -4.28
N ARG A 210 6.79 -19.35 -3.64
CA ARG A 210 5.36 -19.03 -3.83
C ARG A 210 5.00 -18.55 -5.24
N VAL A 211 5.96 -17.92 -5.92
CA VAL A 211 5.78 -17.39 -7.29
C VAL A 211 6.82 -17.93 -8.28
N ASN A 212 7.77 -18.73 -7.79
CA ASN A 212 8.92 -19.25 -8.51
C ASN A 212 9.70 -18.16 -9.26
N ALA A 213 10.06 -17.08 -8.57
CA ALA A 213 10.76 -15.94 -9.14
C ALA A 213 11.73 -15.29 -8.13
N PRO A 214 12.76 -14.56 -8.60
CA PRO A 214 13.62 -13.80 -7.71
C PRO A 214 12.86 -12.71 -6.94
N ALA A 215 13.19 -12.58 -5.67
CA ALA A 215 12.68 -11.57 -4.74
C ALA A 215 13.84 -10.96 -3.94
N VAL A 216 13.70 -9.70 -3.53
CA VAL A 216 14.59 -8.96 -2.64
C VAL A 216 13.72 -8.36 -1.53
N LEU A 217 14.15 -8.48 -0.27
CA LEU A 217 13.45 -7.85 0.85
C LEU A 217 13.84 -6.39 0.96
N LEU A 218 12.84 -5.51 0.92
CA LEU A 218 13.01 -4.08 1.18
C LEU A 218 12.29 -3.66 2.45
N GLY A 219 12.80 -2.63 3.13
CA GLY A 219 12.19 -2.01 4.29
C GLY A 219 12.15 -0.49 4.22
N LEU A 220 11.19 0.10 4.93
CA LEU A 220 10.98 1.54 5.03
C LEU A 220 10.65 1.92 6.48
N ASP A 221 11.45 2.82 7.05
CA ASP A 221 11.14 3.47 8.32
C ASP A 221 9.97 4.45 8.11
N LEU A 222 8.87 4.25 8.85
CA LEU A 222 7.68 5.08 8.71
C LEU A 222 7.85 6.51 9.26
N LYS A 223 8.92 6.78 10.04
CA LYS A 223 9.32 8.15 10.38
C LYS A 223 9.81 8.89 9.14
N TYR A 224 10.65 8.27 8.33
CA TYR A 224 11.09 8.84 7.05
C TYR A 224 9.88 9.13 6.15
N MET A 225 8.96 8.16 6.02
CA MET A 225 7.73 8.35 5.25
C MET A 225 6.91 9.56 5.75
N ALA A 226 6.75 9.70 7.07
CA ALA A 226 6.04 10.82 7.67
C ALA A 226 6.71 12.18 7.39
N GLU A 227 8.04 12.24 7.44
CA GLU A 227 8.81 13.44 7.11
C GLU A 227 8.64 13.84 5.64
N GLN A 228 8.69 12.86 4.72
CA GLN A 228 8.46 13.13 3.29
C GLN A 228 7.03 13.59 3.02
N ILE A 229 6.02 12.96 3.64
CA ILE A 229 4.62 13.38 3.52
C ILE A 229 4.47 14.83 4.01
N LYS A 230 5.00 15.15 5.20
CA LYS A 230 4.97 16.52 5.74
C LYS A 230 5.65 17.54 4.83
N LYS A 231 6.77 17.16 4.21
CA LYS A 231 7.51 18.02 3.28
C LYS A 231 6.69 18.34 2.02
N PHE A 232 5.93 17.38 1.50
CA PHE A 232 5.25 17.49 0.20
C PHE A 232 3.73 17.66 0.27
N SER A 233 3.11 17.59 1.45
CA SER A 233 1.66 17.76 1.66
C SER A 233 1.17 19.18 1.34
N SER A 234 2.07 20.17 1.33
CA SER A 234 1.77 21.50 0.80
C SER A 234 2.28 21.57 -0.64
N ASN A 235 1.40 21.86 -1.59
CA ASN A 235 1.72 21.92 -3.03
C ASN A 235 2.92 22.81 -3.42
N LYS A 236 3.45 23.60 -2.47
CA LYS A 236 4.62 24.46 -2.60
C LYS A 236 5.90 23.69 -2.99
N ASN A 237 6.06 22.44 -2.54
CA ASN A 237 7.30 21.68 -2.74
C ASN A 237 7.18 20.57 -3.80
N VAL A 238 6.07 20.49 -4.54
CA VAL A 238 5.79 19.38 -5.49
C VAL A 238 6.83 19.28 -6.61
N ARG A 239 7.45 20.41 -7.00
CA ARG A 239 8.52 20.42 -8.01
C ARG A 239 9.79 19.72 -7.51
N GLU A 240 10.15 19.88 -6.24
CA GLU A 240 11.32 19.24 -5.63
C GLU A 240 11.17 17.72 -5.50
N ALA A 241 9.93 17.21 -5.43
CA ALA A 241 9.67 15.79 -5.32
C ALA A 241 10.02 15.01 -6.60
N GLY A 242 10.14 15.67 -7.76
CA GLY A 242 10.51 15.04 -9.03
C GLY A 242 9.74 13.74 -9.34
N LYS A 243 10.47 12.61 -9.33
CA LYS A 243 9.93 11.27 -9.59
C LYS A 243 9.41 10.52 -8.34
N SER A 244 9.45 11.13 -7.16
CA SER A 244 8.87 10.55 -5.94
C SER A 244 7.35 10.42 -5.99
N LEU A 245 6.80 9.41 -5.30
CA LEU A 245 5.37 9.29 -5.06
C LEU A 245 4.86 10.32 -4.04
N TYR A 246 5.72 10.83 -3.15
CA TYR A 246 5.34 11.83 -2.15
C TYR A 246 4.85 13.15 -2.73
N ARG A 247 5.06 13.39 -4.03
CA ARG A 247 4.46 14.53 -4.74
C ARG A 247 2.93 14.54 -4.75
N TYR A 248 2.30 13.39 -4.51
CA TYR A 248 0.85 13.22 -4.39
C TYR A 248 0.42 13.04 -2.93
N SER A 249 1.24 13.48 -1.97
CA SER A 249 0.89 13.42 -0.55
C SER A 249 -0.39 14.21 -0.29
N LEU A 250 -1.28 13.64 0.51
CA LEU A 250 -2.53 14.28 0.87
C LEU A 250 -2.27 15.52 1.74
N SER A 251 -3.16 16.51 1.63
CA SER A 251 -3.16 17.60 2.60
C SER A 251 -3.57 17.05 3.97
N LYS A 252 -3.16 17.72 5.06
CA LYS A 252 -3.57 17.32 6.42
C LYS A 252 -5.10 17.26 6.57
N LYS A 253 -5.83 18.12 5.86
CA LYS A 253 -7.30 18.13 5.84
C LYS A 253 -7.85 16.86 5.17
N ASP A 254 -7.29 16.47 4.02
CA ASP A 254 -7.73 15.27 3.29
C ASP A 254 -7.38 13.99 4.03
N GLU A 255 -6.19 13.96 4.65
CA GLU A 255 -5.76 12.87 5.53
C GLU A 255 -6.72 12.69 6.71
N LEU A 256 -7.03 13.78 7.44
CA LEU A 256 -8.00 13.74 8.55
C LEU A 256 -9.39 13.29 8.08
N GLY A 257 -9.85 13.77 6.93
CA GLY A 257 -11.12 13.33 6.34
C GLY A 257 -11.12 11.86 5.91
N LEU A 258 -9.97 11.29 5.56
CA LEU A 258 -9.82 9.86 5.30
C LEU A 258 -9.77 9.03 6.58
N VAL A 259 -8.99 9.46 7.56
CA VAL A 259 -8.92 8.84 8.90
C VAL A 259 -10.32 8.73 9.49
N LYS A 260 -11.10 9.82 9.45
CA LYS A 260 -12.49 9.83 9.92
C LYS A 260 -13.35 8.77 9.21
N ARG A 261 -13.31 8.73 7.88
CA ARG A 261 -14.06 7.72 7.09
C ARG A 261 -13.63 6.29 7.35
N LEU A 262 -12.34 6.07 7.60
CA LEU A 262 -11.77 4.76 7.90
C LEU A 262 -12.11 4.28 9.32
N LEU A 263 -12.15 5.18 10.31
CA LEU A 263 -12.37 4.84 11.71
C LEU A 263 -13.84 4.88 12.14
N GLU A 264 -14.62 5.84 11.61
CA GLU A 264 -16.00 6.10 12.04
C GLU A 264 -17.03 5.47 11.12
N GLY A 265 -16.62 4.95 9.96
CA GLY A 265 -17.53 4.30 9.03
C GLY A 265 -18.68 5.20 8.56
N ASP A 266 -18.39 6.49 8.35
CA ASP A 266 -19.37 7.58 8.35
C ASP A 266 -20.71 7.23 7.66
N VAL A 267 -21.72 7.24 8.53
CA VAL A 267 -23.14 6.98 8.34
C VAL A 267 -23.78 8.15 7.60
N HIS A 268 -23.64 8.21 6.28
CA HIS A 268 -24.53 9.03 5.45
C HIS A 268 -24.87 8.28 4.15
N GLU A 269 -26.15 7.91 4.04
CA GLU A 269 -26.87 7.70 2.78
C GLU A 269 -27.07 9.04 2.06
#